data_AF-M4VJ98-F1
#
_entry.id   AF-M4VJ98-F1
#
_cell.length_a   1.000
_cell.length_b   1.000
_cell.length_c   1.000
_cell.angle_alpha   90.00
_cell.angle_beta   90.00
_cell.angle_gamma   90.00
#
_symmetry.space_group_name_H-M   'P 1'
#
loop_
_entity.id
_entity.type
_entity.pdbx_description
1 polymer ?
#
loop_
_entity_poly.entity_id
_entity_poly.type
_entity_poly.pdbx_seq_one_letter_code
_entity_poly.pdbx_strand_id
1 'polypeptide(L)'
;MTNDMTGDARERVAIFLPDALARALNSYHAFSGENVPTDIKAFKEYHNACKVAIAHIDLLIKLARWADLPSADDGHDDLAAMVKNAESELADYHEKFGEDDDEKGDGE
;
A
#
# COMPACT_ATOMS: atom_id res chain seq x y z
N MET A 1 32.81 -0.09 -5.48
CA MET A 1 32.08 -0.67 -6.64
C MET A 1 30.61 -1.00 -6.35
N THR A 2 30.00 -0.51 -5.27
CA THR A 2 28.61 -0.84 -4.87
C THR A 2 27.63 0.32 -5.04
N ASN A 3 28.13 1.53 -5.29
CA ASN A 3 27.30 2.74 -5.39
C ASN A 3 26.52 2.83 -6.73
N ASP A 4 27.07 2.27 -7.82
CA ASP A 4 26.45 2.33 -9.16
C ASP A 4 25.20 1.43 -9.29
N MET A 5 25.24 0.21 -8.75
CA MET A 5 24.09 -0.71 -8.84
C MET A 5 22.88 -0.20 -8.04
N THR A 6 23.13 0.51 -6.94
CA THR A 6 22.07 1.04 -6.08
C THR A 6 21.42 2.29 -6.69
N GLY A 7 22.19 3.11 -7.41
CA GLY A 7 21.67 4.26 -8.16
C GLY A 7 20.73 3.84 -9.30
N ASP A 8 21.16 2.87 -10.12
CA ASP A 8 20.35 2.30 -11.21
C ASP A 8 19.08 1.59 -10.69
N ALA A 9 19.15 0.97 -9.50
CA ALA A 9 17.98 0.40 -8.85
C ALA A 9 16.96 1.46 -8.41
N ARG A 10 17.42 2.58 -7.81
CA ARG A 10 16.52 3.68 -7.39
C ARG A 10 15.85 4.35 -8.57
N GLU A 11 16.58 4.61 -9.65
CA GLU A 11 16.03 5.24 -10.85
C GLU A 11 14.96 4.35 -11.52
N ARG A 12 15.18 3.04 -11.59
CA ARG A 12 14.17 2.10 -12.10
C ARG A 12 12.93 2.03 -11.22
N VAL A 13 13.11 2.04 -9.89
CA VAL A 13 12.00 2.13 -8.95
C VAL A 13 11.25 3.43 -9.17
N ALA A 14 11.95 4.57 -9.28
CA ALA A 14 11.34 5.88 -9.49
C ALA A 14 10.48 5.95 -10.77
N ILE A 15 10.90 5.29 -11.86
CA ILE A 15 10.14 5.21 -13.11
C ILE A 15 8.91 4.30 -12.98
N PHE A 16 9.05 3.16 -12.30
CA PHE A 16 7.98 2.15 -12.19
C PHE A 16 6.90 2.53 -11.18
N LEU A 17 7.29 3.18 -10.08
CA LEU A 17 6.45 3.32 -8.90
C LEU A 17 5.15 4.11 -9.12
N PRO A 18 5.11 5.22 -9.88
CA PRO A 18 3.88 5.98 -10.07
C PRO A 18 2.75 5.15 -10.70
N ASP A 19 3.07 4.37 -11.73
CA ASP A 19 2.09 3.51 -12.42
C ASP A 19 1.65 2.35 -11.51
N ALA A 20 2.60 1.74 -10.79
CA ALA A 20 2.31 0.66 -9.85
C ALA A 20 1.39 1.13 -8.70
N LEU A 21 1.65 2.31 -8.14
CA LEU A 21 0.85 2.89 -7.06
C LEU A 21 -0.56 3.27 -7.56
N ALA A 22 -0.65 3.92 -8.73
CA ALA A 22 -1.94 4.23 -9.34
C ALA A 22 -2.76 2.96 -9.63
N ARG A 23 -2.12 1.89 -10.11
CA ARG A 23 -2.79 0.62 -10.38
C ARG A 23 -3.27 -0.06 -9.10
N ALA A 24 -2.44 -0.05 -8.05
CA ALA A 24 -2.78 -0.65 -6.75
C ALA A 24 -3.96 0.07 -6.10
N LEU A 25 -3.95 1.41 -6.06
CA LEU A 25 -5.05 2.23 -5.53
C LEU A 25 -6.36 1.99 -6.28
N ASN A 26 -6.34 2.09 -7.62
CA ASN A 26 -7.53 1.85 -8.44
C ASN A 26 -8.10 0.43 -8.23
N SER A 27 -7.23 -0.58 -8.12
CA SER A 27 -7.67 -1.95 -7.90
C SER A 27 -8.26 -2.14 -6.50
N TYR A 28 -7.67 -1.51 -5.49
CA TYR A 28 -8.21 -1.51 -4.13
C TYR A 28 -9.58 -0.83 -4.07
N HIS A 29 -9.74 0.36 -4.65
CA HIS A 29 -11.03 1.07 -4.68
C HIS A 29 -12.11 0.30 -5.42
N ALA A 30 -11.77 -0.30 -6.56
CA ALA A 30 -12.70 -1.14 -7.30
C ALA A 30 -13.15 -2.34 -6.47
N PHE A 31 -12.21 -3.01 -5.79
CA PHE A 31 -12.51 -4.18 -4.98
C PHE A 31 -13.25 -3.85 -3.67
N SER A 32 -12.84 -2.80 -2.98
CA SER A 32 -13.41 -2.41 -1.68
C SER A 32 -14.76 -1.70 -1.82
N GLY A 33 -15.04 -1.07 -2.97
CA GLY A 33 -16.33 -0.45 -3.28
C GLY A 33 -17.41 -1.43 -3.72
N GLU A 34 -17.07 -2.68 -4.06
CA GLU A 34 -18.02 -3.70 -4.47
C GLU A 34 -18.64 -4.43 -3.25
N ASN A 35 -19.98 -4.49 -3.22
CA ASN A 35 -20.85 -5.20 -2.26
C ASN A 35 -20.12 -6.02 -1.20
N VAL A 36 -19.91 -5.43 -0.01
CA VAL A 36 -19.35 -6.11 1.16
C VAL A 36 -20.16 -7.40 1.44
N PRO A 37 -19.54 -8.58 1.41
CA PRO A 37 -20.26 -9.83 1.64
C PRO A 37 -20.86 -9.89 3.05
N THR A 38 -22.09 -10.41 3.17
CA THR A 38 -22.77 -10.61 4.46
C THR A 38 -22.49 -11.99 5.07
N ASP A 39 -22.03 -12.95 4.26
CA ASP A 39 -21.60 -14.26 4.74
C ASP A 39 -20.25 -14.15 5.45
N ILE A 40 -20.12 -14.79 6.62
CA ILE A 40 -18.94 -14.65 7.48
C ILE A 40 -17.67 -15.15 6.79
N LYS A 41 -17.75 -16.24 6.02
CA LYS A 41 -16.59 -16.79 5.32
C LYS A 41 -16.19 -15.88 4.16
N ALA A 42 -17.16 -15.47 3.36
CA ALA A 42 -16.94 -14.54 2.26
C ALA A 42 -16.43 -13.18 2.76
N PHE A 43 -16.89 -12.71 3.91
CA PHE A 43 -16.41 -11.49 4.55
C PHE A 43 -14.95 -11.62 5.01
N LYS A 44 -14.58 -12.75 5.63
CA LYS A 44 -13.17 -13.00 6.00
C LYS A 44 -12.25 -13.00 4.79
N GLU A 45 -12.65 -13.66 3.70
CA GLU A 45 -11.87 -13.68 2.45
C GLU A 45 -11.77 -12.28 1.82
N TYR A 46 -12.88 -11.54 1.76
CA TYR A 46 -12.93 -10.15 1.30
C TYR A 46 -12.03 -9.23 2.15
N HIS A 47 -12.11 -9.34 3.47
CA HIS A 47 -11.30 -8.56 4.41
C HIS A 47 -9.81 -8.87 4.25
N ASN A 48 -9.44 -10.15 4.13
CA ASN A 48 -8.07 -10.56 3.88
C ASN A 48 -7.54 -10.03 2.53
N ALA A 49 -8.36 -10.03 1.48
CA ALA A 49 -7.99 -9.44 0.20
C ALA A 49 -7.74 -7.92 0.32
N CYS A 50 -8.58 -7.21 1.09
CA CYS A 50 -8.36 -5.79 1.41
C CYS A 50 -7.05 -5.58 2.19
N LYS A 51 -6.76 -6.41 3.20
CA LYS A 51 -5.50 -6.37 3.96
C LYS A 51 -4.28 -6.50 3.06
N VAL A 52 -4.30 -7.48 2.16
CA VAL A 52 -3.19 -7.73 1.23
C VAL A 52 -3.01 -6.55 0.28
N ALA A 53 -4.10 -5.98 -0.25
CA ALA A 53 -4.03 -4.80 -1.11
C ALA A 53 -3.40 -3.60 -0.39
N ILE A 54 -3.83 -3.34 0.85
CA ILE A 54 -3.31 -2.25 1.67
C ILE A 54 -1.83 -2.46 2.03
N ALA A 55 -1.44 -3.69 2.39
CA ALA A 55 -0.04 -4.02 2.66
C ALA A 55 0.85 -3.84 1.41
N HIS A 56 0.32 -4.13 0.23
CA HIS A 56 1.02 -3.89 -1.04
C HIS A 56 1.20 -2.38 -1.31
N ILE A 57 0.17 -1.57 -1.07
CA ILE A 57 0.23 -0.11 -1.19
C ILE A 57 1.27 0.48 -0.22
N ASP A 58 1.29 0.03 1.04
CA ASP A 58 2.29 0.44 2.04
C ASP A 58 3.73 0.13 1.59
N LEU A 59 3.95 -1.06 1.02
CA LEU A 59 5.26 -1.42 0.47
C LEU A 59 5.68 -0.47 -0.66
N LEU A 60 4.76 -0.11 -1.55
CA LEU A 60 5.04 0.84 -2.64
C LEU A 60 5.40 2.23 -2.10
N ILE A 61 4.69 2.74 -1.08
CA ILE A 61 5.04 4.01 -0.42
C ILE A 61 6.44 3.96 0.20
N LYS A 62 6.78 2.87 0.89
CA LYS A 62 8.11 2.68 1.47
C LYS A 62 9.20 2.67 0.39
N LEU A 63 8.92 2.05 -0.76
CA LEU A 63 9.82 2.07 -1.92
C LEU A 63 9.93 3.49 -2.53
N ALA A 64 8.85 4.27 -2.55
CA ALA A 64 8.87 5.68 -2.98
C ALA A 64 9.86 6.50 -2.15
N ARG A 65 9.72 6.40 -0.83
CA ARG A 65 10.56 7.10 0.15
C ARG A 65 12.02 6.66 0.04
N TRP A 66 12.26 5.37 -0.18
CA TRP A 66 13.63 4.85 -0.37
C TRP A 66 14.27 5.33 -1.68
N ALA A 67 13.48 5.49 -2.74
CA ALA A 67 13.93 5.93 -4.05
C ALA A 67 14.16 7.45 -4.14
N ASP A 68 13.93 8.20 -3.05
CA ASP A 68 14.01 9.67 -3.02
C ASP A 68 13.14 10.32 -4.11
N LEU A 69 11.99 9.68 -4.39
CA LEU A 69 10.99 10.23 -5.28
C LEU A 69 10.44 11.53 -4.67
N PRO A 70 10.21 12.57 -5.49
CA PRO A 70 9.73 13.85 -5.01
C PRO A 70 8.44 13.63 -4.23
N SER A 71 8.49 14.00 -2.95
CA SER A 71 7.36 13.92 -2.04
C SER A 71 6.48 15.15 -2.25
N ALA A 72 5.35 15.24 -1.55
CA ALA A 72 4.44 16.38 -1.65
C ALA A 72 5.03 17.77 -1.38
N ASP A 73 6.27 17.83 -0.91
CA ASP A 73 7.02 19.06 -0.68
C ASP A 73 7.80 19.54 -1.93
N ASP A 74 8.00 18.68 -2.94
CA ASP A 74 8.91 18.90 -4.08
C ASP A 74 8.23 19.42 -5.37
N GLY A 75 6.92 19.72 -5.33
CA GLY A 75 6.18 20.30 -6.46
C GLY A 75 5.81 19.32 -7.60
N HIS A 76 6.06 18.02 -7.44
CA HIS A 76 5.43 16.97 -8.26
C HIS A 76 4.08 16.58 -7.66
N ASP A 77 3.08 17.47 -7.83
CA ASP A 77 1.77 17.44 -7.17
C ASP A 77 1.01 16.11 -7.32
N ASP A 78 1.18 15.37 -8.42
CA ASP A 78 0.40 14.16 -8.67
C ASP A 78 0.85 12.96 -7.83
N LEU A 79 2.17 12.67 -7.77
CA LEU A 79 2.69 11.53 -7.00
C LEU A 79 2.60 11.81 -5.50
N ALA A 80 2.91 13.03 -5.13
CA ALA A 80 2.69 13.63 -3.83
C ALA A 80 1.28 13.38 -3.27
N ALA A 81 0.25 13.72 -4.06
CA ALA A 81 -1.14 13.52 -3.69
C ALA A 81 -1.48 12.03 -3.58
N MET A 82 -0.95 11.18 -4.47
CA MET A 82 -1.15 9.73 -4.40
C MET A 82 -0.56 9.11 -3.13
N VAL A 83 0.67 9.49 -2.76
CA VAL A 83 1.32 9.01 -1.51
C VAL A 83 0.51 9.45 -0.30
N LYS A 84 0.08 10.72 -0.25
CA LYS A 84 -0.73 11.23 0.86
C LYS A 84 -2.09 10.53 0.98
N ASN A 85 -2.75 10.25 -0.13
CA ASN A 85 -4.01 9.49 -0.12
C ASN A 85 -3.80 8.07 0.40
N ALA A 86 -2.75 7.40 -0.06
CA ALA A 86 -2.41 6.05 0.36
C ALA A 86 -2.06 5.99 1.88
N GLU A 87 -1.36 6.99 2.41
CA GLU A 87 -1.10 7.13 3.84
C GLU A 87 -2.38 7.32 4.66
N SER A 88 -3.33 8.11 4.16
CA SER A 88 -4.63 8.30 4.83
C SER A 88 -5.43 7.00 4.88
N GLU A 89 -5.42 6.20 3.81
CA GLU A 89 -6.12 4.92 3.78
C GLU A 89 -5.52 3.90 4.75
N LEU A 90 -4.19 3.89 4.88
CA LEU A 90 -3.50 3.07 5.88
C LEU A 90 -3.89 3.46 7.30
N ALA A 91 -3.96 4.75 7.59
CA ALA A 91 -4.38 5.26 8.88
C ALA A 91 -5.83 4.86 9.20
N ASP A 92 -6.75 5.05 8.24
CA ASP A 92 -8.15 4.65 8.36
C ASP A 92 -8.31 3.13 8.58
N TYR A 93 -7.51 2.32 7.88
CA TYR A 93 -7.53 0.88 8.04
C TYR A 93 -6.98 0.44 9.40
N HIS A 94 -5.86 1.01 9.85
CA HIS A 94 -5.33 0.77 11.20
C HIS A 94 -6.30 1.23 12.29
N GLU A 95 -7.00 2.35 12.12
CA GLU A 95 -8.01 2.80 13.09
C GLU A 95 -9.22 1.84 13.14
N LYS A 96 -9.67 1.34 11.98
CA LYS A 96 -10.87 0.48 11.90
C LYS A 96 -10.58 -0.99 12.24
N PHE A 97 -9.37 -1.47 12.02
CA PHE A 97 -9.03 -2.91 12.03
C PHE A 97 -7.66 -3.23 12.62
N GLY A 98 -6.93 -2.26 13.16
CA GLY A 98 -5.59 -2.43 13.70
C GLY A 98 -5.60 -2.87 15.15
N GLU A 99 -5.75 -4.18 15.38
CA GLU A 99 -5.19 -4.97 16.49
C GLU A 99 -5.73 -6.41 16.36
N ASP A 100 -5.21 -7.16 15.39
CA ASP A 100 -5.14 -8.63 15.49
C ASP A 100 -3.66 -8.97 15.43
N ASP A 101 -2.96 -8.63 16.53
CA ASP A 101 -1.68 -9.20 16.89
C ASP A 101 -1.84 -10.73 16.83
N ASP A 102 -0.94 -11.36 16.09
CA ASP A 102 -0.85 -12.78 15.80
C ASP A 102 -1.60 -13.69 16.78
N GLU A 103 -2.50 -14.53 16.23
CA GLU A 103 -2.96 -15.75 16.88
C GLU A 103 -1.78 -16.39 17.62
N LYS A 104 -1.78 -16.27 18.96
CA LYS A 104 -0.89 -17.06 19.80
C LYS A 104 -1.25 -18.51 19.54
N GLY A 105 -0.45 -19.14 18.68
CA GLY A 105 -0.43 -20.57 18.46
C GLY A 105 -0.35 -21.31 19.79
N ASP A 106 -1.36 -22.14 19.97
CA ASP A 106 -1.39 -23.39 20.72
C ASP A 106 -1.24 -23.31 22.24
N GLY A 107 -2.41 -23.21 22.87
CA GLY A 107 -2.67 -23.91 24.13
C GLY A 107 -3.10 -25.35 23.87
N GLU A 108 -2.53 -26.23 24.69
CA GLU A 108 -2.79 -27.68 24.93
C GLU A 108 -2.10 -28.72 24.04
#